data_AF-A0A950XDG7-F1
#
_entry.id   AF-A0A950XDG7-F1
#
_cell.length_a   1.000
_cell.length_b   1.000
_cell.length_c   1.000
_cell.angle_alpha   90.00
_cell.angle_beta   90.00
_cell.angle_gamma   90.00
#
_symmetry.space_group_name_H-M   'P 1'
#
loop_
_entity.id
_entity.type
_entity.pdbx_description
1 polymer ?
#
loop_
_entity_poly.entity_id
_entity_poly.type
_entity_poly.pdbx_seq_one_letter_code
_entity_poly.pdbx_strand_id
1 'polypeptide(L)'
;MQSRLTLQSSPRLTDDADIKRDVDMILWSMKLCSIRRYFHQRFWERETLEAEHAARVEPAPRLESVAEHSWHVADTVMLLGGHFPSLNVDHCIRLAILHDKMEISIGDKNPVGKSGTGESTHAFDVGQQAAKEEMERRAINAYTSRLRPSAADEQADLLFELLEGRTVDARFVKAVDKLQSLAFVMIKKGGDMQDKHLRFTLKYSEKAPAYFPDLQAHYAELKSRLMTRVARRRKMSVTALEQSLYNSQLSLSLTSG
;
A
#
# COMPACT_ATOMS: atom_id res chain seq x y z
N MET A 1 -33.05 41.59 -2.90
CA MET A 1 -33.69 40.43 -3.56
C MET A 1 -33.13 39.16 -2.93
N GLN A 2 -33.86 38.58 -1.97
CA GLN A 2 -33.47 37.33 -1.31
C GLN A 2 -33.75 36.17 -2.28
N SER A 3 -32.70 35.55 -2.78
CA SER A 3 -32.78 34.26 -3.45
C SER A 3 -33.05 33.20 -2.40
N ARG A 4 -34.28 32.68 -2.38
CA ARG A 4 -34.62 31.46 -1.62
C ARG A 4 -33.79 30.32 -2.20
N LEU A 5 -32.72 29.96 -1.50
CA LEU A 5 -32.15 28.62 -1.57
C LEU A 5 -33.29 27.65 -1.23
N THR A 6 -33.83 27.02 -2.27
CA THR A 6 -34.58 25.78 -2.14
C THR A 6 -33.69 24.81 -1.40
N LEU A 7 -33.98 24.60 -0.11
CA LEU A 7 -33.53 23.44 0.64
C LEU A 7 -34.07 22.23 -0.12
N GLN A 8 -33.25 21.68 -1.02
CA GLN A 8 -33.45 20.30 -1.45
C GLN A 8 -33.50 19.50 -0.15
N SER A 9 -34.64 18.86 0.08
CA SER A 9 -34.80 17.96 1.21
C SER A 9 -33.66 16.95 1.15
N SER A 10 -32.73 17.03 2.10
CA SER A 10 -31.71 16.00 2.28
C SER A 10 -32.41 14.64 2.25
N PRO A 11 -31.90 13.64 1.51
CA PRO A 11 -32.50 12.31 1.50
C PRO A 11 -32.65 11.87 2.97
N ARG A 12 -33.88 11.49 3.35
CA ARG A 12 -34.21 11.16 4.73
C ARG A 12 -33.24 10.11 5.23
N LEU A 13 -32.82 10.29 6.48
CA LEU A 13 -32.07 9.30 7.24
C LEU A 13 -32.66 7.91 7.01
N THR A 14 -31.73 7.02 6.71
CA THR A 14 -31.83 5.58 6.47
C THR A 14 -32.88 4.89 7.32
N ASP A 15 -33.60 3.91 6.75
CA ASP A 15 -34.51 3.06 7.54
C ASP A 15 -33.74 2.24 8.61
N ASP A 16 -34.45 1.65 9.56
CA ASP A 16 -33.85 0.87 10.65
C ASP A 16 -32.91 -0.25 10.16
N ALA A 17 -33.12 -0.77 8.95
CA ALA A 17 -32.27 -1.81 8.38
C ALA A 17 -30.96 -1.22 7.85
N ASP A 18 -31.02 -0.06 7.18
CA ASP A 18 -29.83 0.64 6.71
C ASP A 18 -28.98 1.20 7.86
N ILE A 19 -29.59 1.69 8.93
CA ILE A 19 -28.86 2.09 10.15
C ILE A 19 -28.08 0.90 10.72
N LYS A 20 -28.71 -0.28 10.79
CA LYS A 20 -28.03 -1.50 11.26
C LYS A 20 -26.86 -1.88 10.37
N ARG A 21 -27.04 -1.84 9.04
CA ARG A 21 -25.94 -2.06 8.08
C ARG A 21 -24.80 -1.07 8.29
N ASP A 22 -25.10 0.22 8.42
CA ASP A 22 -24.09 1.25 8.64
C ASP A 22 -23.30 0.98 9.93
N VAL A 23 -23.97 0.66 11.05
CA VAL A 23 -23.31 0.31 12.32
C VAL A 23 -22.47 -0.96 12.21
N ASP A 24 -22.98 -2.02 11.58
CA ASP A 24 -22.24 -3.27 11.37
C ASP A 24 -20.97 -3.02 10.55
N MET A 25 -21.03 -2.11 9.59
CA MET A 25 -19.89 -1.78 8.71
C MET A 25 -18.90 -0.82 9.37
N ILE A 26 -19.34 0.07 10.25
CA ILE A 26 -18.47 0.84 11.16
C ILE A 26 -17.67 -0.14 12.03
N LEU A 27 -18.34 -1.06 12.72
CA LEU A 27 -17.69 -2.05 13.59
C LEU A 27 -16.77 -2.98 12.80
N TRP A 28 -17.19 -3.43 11.62
CA TRP A 28 -16.35 -4.26 10.74
C TRP A 28 -15.09 -3.53 10.30
N SER A 29 -15.16 -2.22 10.02
CA SER A 29 -14.02 -1.43 9.55
C SER A 29 -12.90 -1.30 10.60
N MET A 30 -13.23 -1.37 11.90
CA MET A 30 -12.25 -1.32 12.99
C MET A 30 -11.20 -2.44 12.92
N LYS A 31 -11.50 -3.53 12.21
CA LYS A 31 -10.58 -4.66 12.00
C LYS A 31 -9.31 -4.24 11.24
N LEU A 32 -9.36 -3.19 10.42
CA LEU A 32 -8.19 -2.74 9.65
C LEU A 32 -7.01 -2.39 10.55
N CYS A 33 -7.27 -1.79 11.73
CA CYS A 33 -6.25 -1.44 12.72
C CYS A 33 -5.53 -2.65 13.32
N SER A 34 -6.13 -3.84 13.23
CA SER A 34 -5.55 -5.08 13.77
C SER A 34 -4.65 -5.81 12.77
N ILE A 35 -4.68 -5.42 11.49
CA ILE A 35 -3.85 -6.03 10.45
C ILE A 35 -2.52 -5.31 10.44
N ARG A 36 -1.44 -6.04 10.72
CA ARG A 36 -0.08 -5.52 10.77
C ARG A 36 0.64 -5.83 9.47
N ARG A 37 1.13 -4.80 8.78
CA ARG A 37 1.95 -4.96 7.59
C ARG A 37 3.33 -5.50 7.96
N TYR A 38 3.94 -6.25 7.05
CA TYR A 38 5.26 -6.87 7.22
C TYR A 38 5.37 -7.93 8.33
N PHE A 39 4.28 -8.23 9.05
CA PHE A 39 4.28 -9.15 10.18
C PHE A 39 4.47 -10.60 9.71
N HIS A 40 5.40 -11.33 10.33
CA HIS A 40 5.82 -12.67 9.90
C HIS A 40 6.32 -12.76 8.44
N GLN A 41 6.76 -11.65 7.85
CA GLN A 41 7.33 -11.64 6.50
C GLN A 41 8.86 -11.85 6.55
N ARG A 42 9.42 -12.37 5.45
CA ARG A 42 10.87 -12.56 5.29
C ARG A 42 11.58 -11.21 5.37
N PHE A 43 12.72 -11.16 6.06
CA PHE A 43 13.51 -9.96 6.37
C PHE A 43 12.93 -9.04 7.46
N TRP A 44 11.80 -9.40 8.06
CA TRP A 44 11.13 -8.68 9.14
C TRP A 44 11.04 -9.48 10.45
N GLU A 45 11.87 -10.52 10.58
CA GLU A 45 11.84 -11.45 11.72
C GLU A 45 12.14 -10.73 13.04
N ARG A 46 13.16 -9.86 13.07
CA ARG A 46 13.51 -9.08 14.28
C ARG A 46 12.37 -8.15 14.68
N GLU A 47 11.83 -7.38 13.73
CA GLU A 47 10.75 -6.43 13.99
C GLU A 47 9.43 -7.15 14.35
N THR A 48 9.21 -8.36 13.83
CA THR A 48 8.10 -9.23 14.23
C THR A 48 8.23 -9.64 15.70
N LEU A 49 9.37 -10.18 16.13
CA LEU A 49 9.63 -10.56 17.53
C LEU A 49 9.48 -9.36 18.48
N GLU A 50 10.00 -8.22 18.05
CA GLU A 50 9.86 -6.96 18.76
C GLU A 50 8.39 -6.52 18.87
N ALA A 51 7.59 -6.65 17.81
CA ALA A 51 6.17 -6.31 17.80
C ALA A 51 5.32 -7.28 18.64
N GLU A 52 5.68 -8.56 18.69
CA GLU A 52 5.09 -9.55 19.62
C GLU A 52 5.43 -9.23 21.07
N HIS A 53 6.66 -8.79 21.34
CA HIS A 53 7.07 -8.36 22.66
C HIS A 53 6.37 -7.06 23.09
N ALA A 54 6.29 -6.06 22.19
CA ALA A 54 5.56 -4.83 22.43
C ALA A 54 4.08 -5.09 22.71
N ALA A 55 3.43 -6.00 21.98
CA ALA A 55 2.03 -6.38 22.23
C ALA A 55 1.77 -6.94 23.65
N ARG A 56 2.82 -7.39 24.36
CA ARG A 56 2.73 -7.84 25.77
C ARG A 56 2.88 -6.69 26.78
N VAL A 57 3.30 -5.49 26.35
CA VAL A 57 3.70 -4.37 27.23
C VAL A 57 3.02 -3.04 26.85
N GLU A 58 2.61 -2.82 25.60
CA GLU A 58 1.95 -1.61 25.09
C GLU A 58 0.98 -1.88 23.91
N PRO A 59 -0.03 -1.02 23.68
CA PRO A 59 -1.04 -1.20 22.63
C PRO A 59 -0.67 -0.66 21.23
N ALA A 60 0.47 0.00 21.04
CA ALA A 60 0.88 0.51 19.73
C ALA A 60 1.71 -0.52 18.94
N PRO A 61 1.44 -0.75 17.64
CA PRO A 61 2.18 -1.75 16.88
C PRO A 61 3.57 -1.20 16.49
N ARG A 62 4.63 -1.99 16.71
CA ARG A 62 6.00 -1.62 16.24
C ARG A 62 6.14 -1.68 14.72
N LEU A 63 5.25 -2.38 14.04
CA LEU A 63 5.12 -2.42 12.59
C LEU A 63 3.81 -1.71 12.24
N GLU A 64 3.77 -0.98 11.13
CA GLU A 64 2.57 -0.22 10.77
C GLU A 64 1.36 -1.16 10.62
N SER A 65 0.20 -0.70 11.09
CA SER A 65 -1.08 -1.28 10.73
C SER A 65 -1.48 -0.83 9.32
N VAL A 66 -2.39 -1.59 8.69
CA VAL A 66 -2.96 -1.22 7.39
C VAL A 66 -3.73 0.10 7.46
N ALA A 67 -4.33 0.41 8.62
CA ALA A 67 -4.98 1.69 8.85
C ALA A 67 -3.98 2.86 8.88
N GLU A 68 -2.86 2.74 9.60
CA GLU A 68 -1.79 3.76 9.63
C GLU A 68 -1.17 3.97 8.25
N HIS A 69 -0.92 2.87 7.52
CA HIS A 69 -0.48 2.91 6.13
C HIS A 69 -1.46 3.69 5.25
N SER A 70 -2.75 3.34 5.32
CA SER A 70 -3.79 4.00 4.52
C SER A 70 -3.91 5.49 4.82
N TRP A 71 -3.75 5.89 6.09
CA TRP A 71 -3.66 7.29 6.46
C TRP A 71 -2.45 7.98 5.81
N HIS A 72 -1.26 7.38 5.88
CA HIS A 72 -0.05 7.93 5.26
C HIS A 72 -0.15 8.04 3.73
N VAL A 73 -0.81 7.08 3.06
CA VAL A 73 -1.07 7.15 1.62
C VAL A 73 -1.97 8.35 1.31
N ALA A 74 -3.07 8.53 2.03
CA ALA A 74 -3.97 9.67 1.84
C ALA A 74 -3.29 11.02 2.14
N ASP A 75 -2.49 11.10 3.21
CA ASP A 75 -1.67 12.29 3.54
C ASP A 75 -0.68 12.61 2.43
N THR A 76 -0.01 11.60 1.88
CA THR A 76 0.93 11.78 0.75
C THR A 76 0.22 12.23 -0.53
N VAL A 77 -0.99 11.73 -0.78
CA VAL A 77 -1.84 12.20 -1.88
C VAL A 77 -2.15 13.69 -1.72
N MET A 78 -2.51 14.13 -0.52
CA MET A 78 -2.75 15.56 -0.24
C MET A 78 -1.48 16.40 -0.44
N LEU A 79 -0.32 15.89 -0.02
CA LEU A 79 0.96 16.57 -0.15
C LEU A 79 1.39 16.74 -1.62
N LEU A 80 1.23 15.70 -2.44
CA LEU A 80 1.79 15.67 -3.79
C LEU A 80 0.78 15.99 -4.90
N GLY A 81 -0.52 15.76 -4.68
CA GLY A 81 -1.54 15.81 -5.72
C GLY A 81 -1.62 17.18 -6.42
N GLY A 82 -1.38 18.27 -5.68
CA GLY A 82 -1.38 19.63 -6.22
C GLY A 82 -0.27 19.93 -7.25
N HIS A 83 0.73 19.06 -7.37
CA HIS A 83 1.78 19.20 -8.40
C HIS A 83 1.33 18.73 -9.79
N PHE A 84 0.23 17.99 -9.90
CA PHE A 84 -0.17 17.32 -11.14
C PHE A 84 -1.56 17.79 -11.59
N PRO A 85 -1.65 18.69 -12.59
CA PRO A 85 -2.92 19.23 -13.07
C PRO A 85 -3.89 18.19 -13.65
N SER A 86 -3.39 16.99 -13.99
CA SER A 86 -4.17 15.87 -14.50
C SER A 86 -4.96 15.12 -13.43
N LEU A 87 -4.70 15.38 -12.15
CA LEU A 87 -5.31 14.66 -11.03
C LEU A 87 -6.53 15.40 -10.48
N ASN A 88 -7.54 14.62 -10.09
CA ASN A 88 -8.55 15.07 -9.15
C ASN A 88 -8.13 14.63 -7.74
N VAL A 89 -7.61 15.58 -6.94
CA VAL A 89 -7.07 15.28 -5.60
C VAL A 89 -8.14 14.71 -4.66
N ASP A 90 -9.37 15.24 -4.68
CA ASP A 90 -10.46 14.73 -3.85
C ASP A 90 -10.80 13.27 -4.19
N HIS A 91 -10.77 12.94 -5.48
CA HIS A 91 -10.98 11.58 -5.95
C HIS A 91 -9.83 10.66 -5.54
N CYS A 92 -8.58 11.10 -5.68
CA CYS A 92 -7.39 10.38 -5.23
C CYS A 92 -7.45 10.07 -3.72
N ILE A 93 -7.93 10.99 -2.89
CA ILE A 93 -8.07 10.77 -1.44
C ILE A 93 -9.09 9.67 -1.15
N ARG A 94 -10.25 9.67 -1.83
CA ARG A 94 -11.26 8.62 -1.68
C ARG A 94 -10.71 7.24 -2.04
N LEU A 95 -9.98 7.17 -3.16
CA LEU A 95 -9.28 5.96 -3.58
C LEU A 95 -8.24 5.52 -2.53
N ALA A 96 -7.39 6.45 -2.05
CA ALA A 96 -6.38 6.17 -1.03
C ALA A 96 -6.96 5.63 0.28
N ILE A 97 -8.12 6.14 0.73
CA ILE A 97 -8.78 5.63 1.95
C ILE A 97 -9.27 4.19 1.79
N LEU A 98 -9.66 3.78 0.57
CA LEU A 98 -10.24 2.47 0.31
C LEU A 98 -9.24 1.42 -0.18
N HIS A 99 -8.03 1.82 -0.60
CA HIS A 99 -7.13 0.95 -1.38
C HIS A 99 -6.80 -0.41 -0.75
N ASP A 100 -6.53 -0.46 0.56
CA ASP A 100 -6.22 -1.70 1.28
C ASP A 100 -7.41 -2.19 2.15
N LYS A 101 -8.61 -1.63 1.97
CA LYS A 101 -9.79 -2.00 2.80
C LYS A 101 -10.12 -3.49 2.71
N MET A 102 -9.86 -4.12 1.57
CA MET A 102 -10.16 -5.54 1.35
C MET A 102 -9.21 -6.48 2.08
N GLU A 103 -8.10 -5.98 2.62
CA GLU A 103 -7.20 -6.78 3.46
C GLU A 103 -7.90 -7.28 4.73
N ILE A 104 -8.98 -6.64 5.19
CA ILE A 104 -9.85 -7.19 6.26
C ILE A 104 -10.37 -8.59 5.92
N SER A 105 -10.65 -8.84 4.64
CA SER A 105 -11.20 -10.11 4.16
C SER A 105 -10.12 -11.09 3.72
N ILE A 106 -9.02 -10.61 3.14
CA ILE A 106 -8.04 -11.46 2.45
C ILE A 106 -6.65 -11.48 3.11
N GLY A 107 -6.44 -10.62 4.11
CA GLY A 107 -5.16 -10.36 4.79
C GLY A 107 -4.18 -9.55 3.93
N ASP A 108 -3.21 -8.90 4.58
CA ASP A 108 -2.04 -8.30 3.91
C ASP A 108 -1.23 -9.42 3.23
N LYS A 109 -1.28 -9.45 1.89
CA LYS A 109 -0.59 -10.48 1.12
C LYS A 109 0.89 -10.12 1.04
N ASN A 110 1.73 -10.97 1.60
CA ASN A 110 3.19 -10.84 1.54
C ASN A 110 3.71 -10.81 0.08
N PRO A 111 4.33 -9.71 -0.38
CA PRO A 111 4.87 -9.59 -1.73
C PRO A 111 6.29 -10.15 -1.90
N VAL A 112 7.02 -10.44 -0.82
CA VAL A 112 8.41 -10.94 -0.90
C VAL A 112 8.47 -12.47 -0.99
N GLY A 113 7.52 -13.16 -0.36
CA GLY A 113 7.47 -14.63 -0.33
C GLY A 113 8.63 -15.28 0.41
N LYS A 114 8.66 -16.62 0.41
CA LYS A 114 9.68 -17.40 1.14
C LYS A 114 11.08 -17.28 0.54
N SER A 115 11.18 -17.08 -0.77
CA SER A 115 12.47 -16.97 -1.48
C SER A 115 13.23 -15.68 -1.14
N GLY A 116 12.53 -14.65 -0.66
CA GLY A 116 13.12 -13.32 -0.49
C GLY A 116 13.18 -12.48 -1.77
N THR A 117 12.67 -13.00 -2.90
CA THR A 117 12.80 -12.36 -4.23
C THR A 117 11.48 -11.86 -4.80
N GLY A 118 10.34 -12.31 -4.26
CA GLY A 118 9.00 -12.03 -4.79
C GLY A 118 8.65 -12.74 -6.10
N GLU A 119 9.58 -13.51 -6.68
CA GLU A 119 9.43 -14.12 -8.02
C GLU A 119 8.30 -15.14 -8.12
N SER A 120 7.96 -15.81 -7.01
CA SER A 120 6.86 -16.79 -6.94
C SER A 120 5.61 -16.23 -6.25
N THR A 121 5.46 -14.90 -6.24
CA THR A 121 4.36 -14.21 -5.57
C THR A 121 3.71 -13.20 -6.50
N HIS A 122 2.59 -12.61 -6.06
CA HIS A 122 1.92 -11.53 -6.78
C HIS A 122 2.80 -10.28 -7.01
N ALA A 123 4.01 -10.18 -6.43
CA ALA A 123 4.93 -9.11 -6.77
C ALA A 123 5.44 -9.24 -8.22
N PHE A 124 5.82 -10.44 -8.67
CA PHE A 124 6.49 -10.63 -9.97
C PHE A 124 6.05 -11.87 -10.76
N ASP A 125 5.15 -12.69 -10.22
CA ASP A 125 4.53 -13.81 -10.94
C ASP A 125 3.14 -13.41 -11.46
N VAL A 126 2.90 -13.59 -12.76
CA VAL A 126 1.65 -13.18 -13.43
C VAL A 126 0.47 -14.05 -13.00
N GLY A 127 0.67 -15.35 -12.80
CA GLY A 127 -0.39 -16.24 -12.34
C GLY A 127 -0.84 -15.91 -10.92
N GLN A 128 0.11 -15.62 -10.03
CA GLN A 128 -0.17 -15.20 -8.65
C GLN A 128 -0.78 -13.79 -8.59
N GLN A 129 -0.44 -12.90 -9.53
CA GLN A 129 -1.11 -11.60 -9.68
C GLN A 129 -2.58 -11.79 -10.04
N ALA A 130 -2.88 -12.58 -11.07
CA ALA A 130 -4.26 -12.87 -11.48
C ALA A 130 -5.07 -13.55 -10.36
N ALA A 131 -4.44 -14.49 -9.63
CA ALA A 131 -5.09 -15.14 -8.49
C ALA A 131 -5.39 -14.17 -7.33
N LYS A 132 -4.50 -13.20 -7.06
CA LYS A 132 -4.73 -12.15 -6.06
C LYS A 132 -5.86 -11.22 -6.52
N GLU A 133 -5.85 -10.79 -7.77
CA GLU A 133 -6.87 -9.90 -8.33
C GLU A 133 -8.26 -10.54 -8.26
N GLU A 134 -8.40 -11.82 -8.60
CA GLU A 134 -9.66 -12.55 -8.51
C GLU A 134 -10.12 -12.72 -7.04
N MET A 135 -9.19 -12.89 -6.11
CA MET A 135 -9.50 -12.90 -4.68
C MET A 135 -10.01 -11.53 -4.20
N GLU A 136 -9.39 -10.45 -4.65
CA GLU A 136 -9.80 -9.07 -4.37
C GLU A 136 -11.18 -8.77 -4.97
N ARG A 137 -11.43 -9.15 -6.22
CA ARG A 137 -12.73 -9.01 -6.89
C ARG A 137 -13.86 -9.68 -6.10
N ARG A 138 -13.65 -10.92 -5.63
CA ARG A 138 -14.61 -11.60 -4.75
C ARG A 138 -14.78 -10.90 -3.41
N ALA A 139 -13.71 -10.38 -2.81
CA ALA A 139 -13.76 -9.63 -1.56
C ALA A 139 -14.55 -8.31 -1.70
N ILE A 140 -14.37 -7.58 -2.81
CA ILE A 140 -15.12 -6.36 -3.13
C ILE A 140 -16.61 -6.68 -3.23
N ASN A 141 -16.99 -7.69 -4.02
CA ASN A 141 -18.40 -8.09 -4.16
C ASN A 141 -19.03 -8.50 -2.82
N ALA A 142 -18.30 -9.24 -1.98
CA ALA A 142 -18.77 -9.63 -0.66
C ALA A 142 -18.92 -8.41 0.27
N TYR A 143 -17.98 -7.47 0.21
CA TYR A 143 -18.00 -6.23 0.98
C TYR A 143 -19.18 -5.34 0.60
N THR A 144 -19.35 -5.05 -0.69
CA THR A 144 -20.38 -4.13 -1.20
C THR A 144 -21.79 -4.68 -0.99
N SER A 145 -21.96 -6.01 -0.97
CA SER A 145 -23.24 -6.65 -0.64
C SER A 145 -23.74 -6.39 0.79
N ARG A 146 -22.85 -5.92 1.68
CA ARG A 146 -23.16 -5.60 3.08
C ARG A 146 -23.47 -4.12 3.29
N LEU A 147 -23.20 -3.27 2.30
CA LEU A 147 -23.46 -1.84 2.36
C LEU A 147 -24.92 -1.54 2.01
N ARG A 148 -25.40 -0.37 2.45
CA ARG A 148 -26.64 0.20 1.91
C ARG A 148 -26.46 0.55 0.42
N PRO A 149 -27.53 0.52 -0.42
CA PRO A 149 -27.40 0.57 -1.88
C PRO A 149 -26.53 1.71 -2.42
N SER A 150 -26.77 2.95 -1.98
CA SER A 150 -26.00 4.10 -2.49
C SER A 150 -24.53 4.10 -2.06
N ALA A 151 -24.19 3.52 -0.92
CA ALA A 151 -22.79 3.35 -0.51
C ALA A 151 -22.14 2.15 -1.23
N ALA A 152 -22.92 1.12 -1.54
CA ALA A 152 -22.46 -0.04 -2.30
C ALA A 152 -21.98 0.37 -3.69
N ASP A 153 -22.80 1.13 -4.42
CA ASP A 153 -22.49 1.58 -5.78
C ASP A 153 -21.23 2.47 -5.80
N GLU A 154 -21.19 3.52 -4.96
CA GLU A 154 -20.06 4.45 -4.92
C GLU A 154 -18.74 3.74 -4.56
N GLN A 155 -18.75 2.87 -3.54
CA GLN A 155 -17.52 2.20 -3.11
C GLN A 155 -17.13 1.04 -4.03
N ALA A 156 -18.08 0.35 -4.66
CA ALA A 156 -17.78 -0.65 -5.68
C ALA A 156 -17.01 -0.01 -6.85
N ASP A 157 -17.50 1.12 -7.35
CA ASP A 157 -16.88 1.84 -8.47
C ASP A 157 -15.44 2.23 -8.16
N LEU A 158 -15.20 2.84 -6.98
CA LEU A 158 -13.85 3.22 -6.52
C LEU A 158 -12.92 2.01 -6.35
N LEU A 159 -13.40 0.92 -5.73
CA LEU A 159 -12.61 -0.27 -5.49
C LEU A 159 -12.25 -1.01 -6.78
N PHE A 160 -13.18 -1.12 -7.73
CA PHE A 160 -12.90 -1.72 -9.04
C PHE A 160 -12.01 -0.83 -9.90
N GLU A 161 -12.18 0.49 -9.83
CA GLU A 161 -11.26 1.43 -10.47
C GLU A 161 -9.82 1.25 -9.98
N LEU A 162 -9.63 1.13 -8.67
CA LEU A 162 -8.34 0.82 -8.06
C LEU A 162 -7.80 -0.51 -8.52
N LEU A 163 -8.59 -1.59 -8.42
CA LEU A 163 -8.19 -2.94 -8.81
C LEU A 163 -7.61 -2.94 -10.23
N GLU A 164 -8.34 -2.35 -11.16
CA GLU A 164 -8.02 -2.31 -12.59
C GLU A 164 -6.99 -1.22 -12.96
N GLY A 165 -6.78 -0.21 -12.10
CA GLY A 165 -5.92 0.94 -12.41
C GLY A 165 -6.39 1.74 -13.63
N ARG A 166 -7.72 1.81 -13.82
CA ARG A 166 -8.34 2.39 -15.04
C ARG A 166 -7.99 3.86 -15.23
N THR A 167 -8.03 4.65 -14.17
CA THR A 167 -7.87 6.11 -14.23
C THR A 167 -6.45 6.55 -13.89
N VAL A 168 -6.16 7.82 -14.22
CA VAL A 168 -4.91 8.47 -13.81
C VAL A 168 -4.83 8.59 -12.28
N ASP A 169 -5.94 8.87 -11.62
CA ASP A 169 -6.03 8.97 -10.15
C ASP A 169 -5.73 7.62 -9.47
N ALA A 170 -6.32 6.53 -9.95
CA ALA A 170 -6.07 5.19 -9.41
C ALA A 170 -4.60 4.75 -9.61
N ARG A 171 -4.00 5.07 -10.76
CA ARG A 171 -2.58 4.81 -11.00
C ARG A 171 -1.69 5.68 -10.13
N PHE A 172 -2.04 6.93 -9.90
CA PHE A 172 -1.34 7.80 -8.96
C PHE A 172 -1.37 7.24 -7.53
N VAL A 173 -2.53 6.82 -7.04
CA VAL A 173 -2.65 6.19 -5.70
C VAL A 173 -1.83 4.90 -5.60
N LYS A 174 -1.86 4.04 -6.62
CA LYS A 174 -0.99 2.84 -6.70
C LYS A 174 0.49 3.20 -6.69
N ALA A 175 0.88 4.31 -7.31
CA ALA A 175 2.26 4.79 -7.27
C ALA A 175 2.65 5.32 -5.88
N VAL A 176 1.77 6.09 -5.24
CA VAL A 176 1.98 6.64 -3.90
C VAL A 176 2.10 5.52 -2.85
N ASP A 177 1.28 4.47 -2.93
CA ASP A 177 1.40 3.28 -2.06
C ASP A 177 2.81 2.66 -2.11
N LYS A 178 3.41 2.59 -3.30
CA LYS A 178 4.79 2.08 -3.48
C LYS A 178 5.85 3.05 -2.94
N LEU A 179 5.63 4.36 -3.06
CA LEU A 179 6.52 5.37 -2.45
C LEU A 179 6.46 5.34 -0.93
N GLN A 180 5.25 5.25 -0.34
CA GLN A 180 5.06 5.12 1.10
C GLN A 180 5.79 3.88 1.61
N SER A 181 5.60 2.73 0.95
CA SER A 181 6.23 1.47 1.35
C SER A 181 7.76 1.58 1.38
N LEU A 182 8.35 2.26 0.39
CA LEU A 182 9.79 2.53 0.34
C LEU A 182 10.24 3.44 1.49
N ALA A 183 9.48 4.51 1.77
CA ALA A 183 9.76 5.43 2.86
C ALA A 183 9.70 4.73 4.22
N PHE A 184 8.67 3.90 4.45
CA PHE A 184 8.53 3.12 5.68
C PHE A 184 9.72 2.17 5.88
N VAL A 185 10.09 1.39 4.86
CA VAL A 185 11.27 0.49 4.90
C VAL A 185 12.54 1.28 5.25
N MET A 186 12.77 2.43 4.59
CA MET A 186 13.95 3.26 4.80
C MET A 186 14.05 3.79 6.24
N ILE A 187 12.94 4.24 6.82
CA ILE A 187 12.90 4.73 8.21
C ILE A 187 13.07 3.56 9.16
N LYS A 188 12.28 2.50 9.00
CA LYS A 188 12.20 1.41 9.96
C LYS A 188 13.47 0.56 10.01
N LYS A 189 14.11 0.31 8.86
CA LYS A 189 15.36 -0.45 8.78
C LYS A 189 16.59 0.39 9.08
N GLY A 190 16.53 1.72 8.92
CA GLY A 190 17.67 2.60 9.19
C GLY A 190 18.95 2.27 8.40
N GLY A 191 18.82 1.60 7.25
CA GLY A 191 19.94 1.10 6.43
C GLY A 191 20.45 -0.30 6.78
N ASP A 192 19.89 -0.96 7.81
CA ASP A 192 20.21 -2.34 8.20
C ASP A 192 19.48 -3.35 7.30
N MET A 193 20.00 -3.54 6.09
CA MET A 193 19.37 -4.38 5.06
C MET A 193 20.40 -5.33 4.44
N GLN A 194 20.01 -6.59 4.25
CA GLN A 194 20.77 -7.57 3.46
C GLN A 194 20.57 -7.30 1.96
N ASP A 195 21.50 -7.77 1.12
CA ASP A 195 21.47 -7.53 -0.34
C ASP A 195 20.17 -8.02 -0.98
N LYS A 196 19.69 -9.21 -0.62
CA LYS A 196 18.42 -9.75 -1.14
C LYS A 196 17.24 -8.85 -0.79
N HIS A 197 17.18 -8.36 0.45
CA HIS A 197 16.13 -7.44 0.89
C HIS A 197 16.21 -6.11 0.14
N LEU A 198 17.40 -5.52 0.06
CA LEU A 198 17.59 -4.24 -0.66
C LEU A 198 17.23 -4.36 -2.14
N ARG A 199 17.64 -5.43 -2.83
CA ARG A 199 17.26 -5.68 -4.23
C ARG A 199 15.75 -5.79 -4.39
N PHE A 200 15.10 -6.58 -3.53
CA PHE A 200 13.64 -6.71 -3.57
C PHE A 200 12.96 -5.35 -3.36
N THR A 201 13.37 -4.60 -2.34
CA THR A 201 12.82 -3.27 -2.04
C THR A 201 12.96 -2.32 -3.23
N LEU A 202 14.14 -2.26 -3.85
CA LEU A 202 14.36 -1.42 -5.02
C LEU A 202 13.49 -1.84 -6.20
N LYS A 203 13.53 -3.12 -6.59
CA LYS A 203 12.73 -3.66 -7.71
C LYS A 203 11.23 -3.50 -7.49
N TYR A 204 10.75 -3.71 -6.26
CA TYR A 204 9.32 -3.60 -5.95
C TYR A 204 8.85 -2.15 -5.96
N SER A 205 9.67 -1.21 -5.47
CA SER A 205 9.34 0.22 -5.45
C SER A 205 9.47 0.91 -6.82
N GLU A 206 10.22 0.35 -7.79
CA GLU A 206 10.25 0.82 -9.19
C GLU A 206 8.88 0.75 -9.88
N LYS A 207 7.91 0.03 -9.29
CA LYS A 207 6.52 0.09 -9.73
C LYS A 207 5.89 1.48 -9.57
N ALA A 208 6.39 2.33 -8.66
CA ALA A 208 5.86 3.69 -8.47
C ALA A 208 5.89 4.50 -9.78
N PRO A 209 7.06 4.76 -10.39
CA PRO A 209 7.12 5.45 -11.68
C PRO A 209 6.52 4.63 -12.84
N ALA A 210 6.41 3.30 -12.72
CA ALA A 210 5.71 2.50 -13.73
C ALA A 210 4.20 2.74 -13.72
N TYR A 211 3.59 2.97 -12.55
CA TYR A 211 2.18 3.34 -12.43
C TYR A 211 1.96 4.80 -12.81
N PHE A 212 2.83 5.71 -12.36
CA PHE A 212 2.70 7.15 -12.61
C PHE A 212 4.08 7.79 -12.88
N PRO A 213 4.46 7.94 -14.17
CA PRO A 213 5.80 8.38 -14.56
C PRO A 213 6.27 9.71 -13.97
N ASP A 214 5.37 10.67 -13.73
CA ASP A 214 5.74 11.99 -13.21
C ASP A 214 6.25 11.95 -11.75
N LEU A 215 6.10 10.81 -11.06
CA LEU A 215 6.71 10.56 -9.75
C LEU A 215 8.16 10.08 -9.82
N GLN A 216 8.76 9.94 -11.01
CA GLN A 216 10.14 9.46 -11.18
C GLN A 216 11.16 10.24 -10.34
N ALA A 217 11.04 11.58 -10.27
CA ALA A 217 11.96 12.40 -9.48
C ALA A 217 11.83 12.13 -7.97
N HIS A 218 10.60 11.97 -7.46
CA HIS A 218 10.32 11.64 -6.06
C HIS A 218 10.87 10.26 -5.70
N TYR A 219 10.65 9.28 -6.58
CA TYR A 219 11.20 7.93 -6.45
C TYR A 219 12.74 7.94 -6.41
N ALA A 220 13.38 8.64 -7.36
CA ALA A 220 14.84 8.71 -7.45
C ALA A 220 15.46 9.30 -6.19
N GLU A 221 14.84 10.33 -5.61
CA GLU A 221 15.29 10.94 -4.36
C GLU A 221 15.17 9.98 -3.18
N LEU A 222 14.04 9.28 -3.02
CA LEU A 222 13.87 8.28 -1.97
C LEU A 222 14.86 7.11 -2.13
N LYS A 223 15.06 6.62 -3.36
CA LYS A 223 16.05 5.59 -3.69
C LYS A 223 17.46 6.04 -3.30
N SER A 224 17.85 7.26 -3.68
CA SER A 224 19.17 7.83 -3.36
C SER A 224 19.40 7.90 -1.85
N ARG A 225 18.40 8.36 -1.08
CA ARG A 225 18.47 8.41 0.39
C ARG A 225 18.58 7.04 1.02
N LEU A 226 17.82 6.05 0.52
CA LEU A 226 17.92 4.68 1.00
C LEU A 226 19.32 4.10 0.75
N MET A 227 19.82 4.23 -0.49
CA MET A 227 21.16 3.76 -0.88
C MET A 227 22.25 4.39 -0.01
N THR A 228 22.17 5.70 0.22
CA THR A 228 23.09 6.43 1.10
C THR A 228 23.06 5.91 2.53
N ARG A 229 21.87 5.64 3.10
CA ARG A 229 21.73 5.08 4.45
C ARG A 229 22.34 3.69 4.57
N VAL A 230 22.08 2.82 3.59
CA VAL A 230 22.66 1.45 3.58
C VAL A 230 24.18 1.52 3.41
N ALA A 231 24.69 2.31 2.47
CA ALA A 231 26.13 2.48 2.24
C ALA A 231 26.84 2.99 3.50
N ARG A 232 26.27 4.00 4.17
CA ARG A 232 26.78 4.51 5.46
C ARG A 232 26.77 3.43 6.55
N ARG A 233 25.68 2.66 6.68
CA ARG A 233 25.58 1.56 7.67
C ARG A 233 26.64 0.49 7.44
N ARG A 234 26.98 0.24 6.17
CA ARG A 234 28.00 -0.72 5.73
C ARG A 234 29.42 -0.15 5.62
N LYS A 235 29.61 1.15 5.93
CA LYS A 235 30.89 1.86 5.82
C LYS A 235 31.54 1.75 4.44
N MET A 236 30.75 1.89 3.38
CA MET A 236 31.21 1.87 1.98
C MET A 236 30.61 3.03 1.18
N SER A 237 31.14 3.31 -0.02
CA SER A 237 30.57 4.29 -0.94
C SER A 237 29.28 3.75 -1.58
N VAL A 238 28.42 4.65 -2.06
CA VAL A 238 27.21 4.27 -2.81
C VAL A 238 27.57 3.51 -4.08
N THR A 239 28.60 3.96 -4.82
CA THR A 239 29.08 3.28 -6.02
C THR A 239 29.56 1.85 -5.74
N ALA A 240 30.28 1.62 -4.62
CA ALA A 240 30.70 0.28 -4.24
C ALA A 240 29.51 -0.62 -3.87
N LEU A 241 28.49 -0.06 -3.22
CA LEU A 241 27.25 -0.77 -2.92
C LEU A 241 26.50 -1.16 -4.21
N GLU A 242 26.37 -0.24 -5.17
CA GLU A 242 25.73 -0.51 -6.47
C GLU A 242 26.46 -1.63 -7.23
N GLN A 243 27.79 -1.58 -7.28
CA GLN A 243 28.60 -2.63 -7.90
C GLN A 243 28.42 -3.99 -7.19
N SER A 244 28.36 -4.02 -5.85
CA SER A 244 28.08 -5.24 -5.10
C SER A 244 26.70 -5.82 -5.45
N LEU A 245 25.68 -4.95 -5.54
CA LEU A 245 24.32 -5.35 -5.90
C LEU A 245 24.24 -5.86 -7.34
N TYR A 246 25.02 -5.31 -8.26
CA TYR A 246 25.09 -5.80 -9.65
C TYR A 246 25.81 -7.16 -9.74
N ASN A 247 26.98 -7.29 -9.11
CA ASN A 247 27.82 -8.49 -9.20
C ASN A 247 27.14 -9.73 -8.62
N SER A 248 26.46 -9.62 -7.48
CA SER A 248 25.73 -10.78 -6.95
C SER A 248 24.36 -11.03 -7.60
N GLN A 249 23.92 -10.19 -8.54
CA GLN A 249 22.82 -10.53 -9.46
C GLN A 249 23.32 -11.42 -10.59
N LEU A 250 24.47 -11.08 -11.20
CA LEU A 250 25.13 -11.89 -12.23
C LEU A 250 25.49 -13.30 -11.75
N SER A 251 25.99 -13.42 -10.52
CA SER A 251 26.35 -14.73 -9.95
C SER A 251 25.13 -15.63 -9.74
N LEU A 252 23.96 -15.08 -9.40
CA LEU A 252 22.74 -15.86 -9.22
C LEU A 252 22.22 -16.38 -10.56
N SER A 253 22.27 -15.57 -11.62
CA SER A 253 21.85 -15.97 -12.98
C SER A 253 22.72 -17.05 -13.60
N LEU A 254 24.00 -17.15 -13.22
CA LEU A 254 24.92 -18.19 -13.72
C LEU A 254 24.76 -19.54 -13.00
N THR A 255 24.18 -19.55 -11.80
CA THR A 255 23.95 -20.78 -11.00
C THR A 255 22.56 -21.39 -11.21
N SER A 256 21.68 -20.72 -11.94
CA SER A 256 20.31 -21.13 -12.25
C SER A 256 20.10 -21.55 -13.71
N GLY A 257 21.19 -21.72 -14.48
CA GLY A 257 21.21 -22.21 -15.86
C GLY A 257 21.70 -23.64 -15.96
#